data_AF-A0A7X5IFY0-F1
#
_entry.id   AF-A0A7X5IFY0-F1
#
_cell.length_a   1.000
_cell.length_b   1.000
_cell.length_c   1.000
_cell.angle_alpha   90.00
_cell.angle_beta   90.00
_cell.angle_gamma   90.00
#
_symmetry.space_group_name_H-M   'P 1'
#
loop_
_entity.id
_entity.type
_entity.pdbx_description
1 polymer ?
#
loop_
_entity_poly.entity_id
_entity_poly.type
_entity_poly.pdbx_seq_one_letter_code
_entity_poly.pdbx_strand_id
1 'polypeptide(L)'
;TEAESVFELMFESGAEDAPLSAIRIKGEAFEGPIVYTGPLDELFLARFGRLPYRSLEFVYETFEENYHLPCGTVNYTVTEDFTRITEFKWLTEQKGPRTTIMREYPRAYEGPSTQIPYYAIINDENTARYERYRRLTDALPNFYPLGRLAEYRYFNMDKVVVDALAASERILFALDHPDAPDAPDATSSATPAL
;
A
#
# COMPACT_ATOMS: atom_id res chain seq x y z
N THR A 1 7.85 -0.62 21.41
CA THR A 1 6.90 -1.69 21.78
C THR A 1 7.06 -2.75 20.73
N GLU A 2 7.64 -3.90 21.07
CA GLU A 2 7.82 -5.02 20.14
C GLU A 2 6.41 -5.49 19.72
N ALA A 3 6.04 -5.25 18.46
CA ALA A 3 4.86 -5.88 17.90
C ALA A 3 5.29 -7.30 17.49
N GLU A 4 5.00 -8.29 18.34
CA GLU A 4 5.06 -9.68 17.91
C GLU A 4 4.08 -9.84 16.75
N SER A 5 4.56 -10.33 15.60
CA SER A 5 3.70 -10.62 14.45
C SER A 5 2.59 -11.55 14.90
N VAL A 6 1.35 -11.09 14.82
CA VAL A 6 0.15 -11.88 15.16
C VAL A 6 -0.05 -13.04 14.16
N PHE A 7 0.59 -12.93 12.99
CA PHE A 7 0.57 -13.94 11.94
C PHE A 7 1.76 -14.88 12.06
N GLU A 8 1.47 -16.18 12.12
CA GLU A 8 2.45 -17.24 11.95
C GLU A 8 2.36 -17.75 10.50
N LEU A 9 3.43 -17.59 9.73
CA LEU A 9 3.49 -17.99 8.33
C LEU A 9 4.07 -19.40 8.21
N MET A 10 3.29 -20.33 7.68
CA MET A 10 3.70 -21.71 7.45
C MET A 10 4.08 -21.90 5.99
N PHE A 11 5.27 -22.45 5.72
CA PHE A 11 5.76 -22.72 4.38
C PHE A 11 5.76 -24.21 4.08
N GLU A 12 5.62 -24.58 2.80
CA GLU A 12 5.64 -25.98 2.36
C GLU A 12 6.98 -26.68 2.65
N SER A 13 8.08 -25.92 2.68
CA SER A 13 9.40 -26.42 3.02
C SER A 13 10.31 -25.31 3.56
N GLY A 14 11.56 -25.65 3.88
CA GLY A 14 12.58 -24.69 4.29
C GLY A 14 13.28 -23.95 3.14
N ALA A 15 12.88 -24.18 1.87
CA ALA A 15 13.42 -23.44 0.75
C ALA A 15 13.01 -21.95 0.84
N GLU A 16 13.89 -21.04 0.39
CA GLU A 16 13.64 -19.60 0.45
C GLU A 16 12.39 -19.21 -0.37
N ASP A 17 12.17 -19.86 -1.50
CA ASP A 17 11.06 -19.68 -2.42
C ASP A 17 9.88 -20.65 -2.19
N ALA A 18 9.90 -21.40 -1.08
CA ALA A 18 8.81 -22.30 -0.73
C ALA A 18 7.49 -21.52 -0.61
N PRO A 19 6.38 -21.96 -1.24
CA PRO A 19 5.08 -21.33 -1.10
C PRO A 19 4.58 -21.35 0.33
N LEU A 20 3.72 -20.40 0.65
CA LEU A 20 2.97 -20.37 1.88
C LEU A 20 1.89 -21.46 1.85
N SER A 21 1.88 -22.33 2.85
CA SER A 21 0.92 -23.42 2.99
C SER A 21 -0.25 -23.08 3.92
N ALA A 22 -0.02 -22.18 4.90
CA ALA A 22 -1.06 -21.68 5.80
C ALA A 22 -0.63 -20.38 6.49
N ILE A 23 -1.61 -19.58 6.92
CA ILE A 23 -1.42 -18.51 7.89
C ILE A 23 -2.17 -18.91 9.15
N ARG A 24 -1.49 -18.84 10.31
CA ARG A 24 -2.13 -19.04 11.61
C ARG A 24 -2.27 -17.72 12.36
N ILE A 25 -3.36 -17.61 13.09
CA ILE A 25 -3.66 -16.49 13.98
C ILE A 25 -3.82 -17.08 15.38
N LYS A 26 -2.92 -16.72 16.30
CA LYS A 26 -2.89 -17.26 17.67
C LYS A 26 -2.81 -18.80 17.69
N GLY A 27 -1.97 -19.39 16.84
CA GLY A 27 -1.75 -20.83 16.75
C GLY A 27 -2.78 -21.63 15.94
N GLU A 28 -3.89 -21.03 15.48
CA GLU A 28 -4.92 -21.70 14.68
C GLU A 28 -4.86 -21.32 13.20
N ALA A 29 -4.99 -22.29 12.30
CA ALA A 29 -5.04 -22.04 10.86
C ALA A 29 -6.29 -21.22 10.51
N PHE A 30 -6.11 -20.17 9.73
CA PHE A 30 -7.19 -19.32 9.28
C PHE A 30 -7.61 -19.67 7.85
N GLU A 31 -8.79 -20.26 7.71
CA GLU A 31 -9.33 -20.75 6.43
C GLU A 31 -10.23 -19.72 5.72
N GLY A 32 -10.61 -18.63 6.40
CA GLY A 32 -11.43 -17.57 5.80
C GLY A 32 -10.64 -16.69 4.82
N PRO A 33 -11.30 -15.77 4.10
CA PRO A 33 -10.61 -14.83 3.22
C PRO A 33 -9.69 -13.89 3.98
N ILE A 34 -8.47 -13.74 3.48
CA ILE A 34 -7.43 -12.86 3.99
C ILE A 34 -7.22 -11.75 2.97
N VAL A 35 -7.74 -10.56 3.25
CA VAL A 35 -7.43 -9.36 2.46
C VAL A 35 -6.21 -8.69 3.09
N TYR A 36 -5.08 -8.71 2.38
CA TYR A 36 -3.84 -8.10 2.85
C TYR A 36 -3.52 -6.85 2.04
N THR A 37 -3.34 -5.73 2.73
CA THR A 37 -3.11 -4.42 2.09
C THR A 37 -1.76 -3.78 2.45
N GLY A 38 -0.91 -4.49 3.21
CA GLY A 38 0.41 -4.03 3.60
C GLY A 38 1.50 -4.40 2.58
N PRO A 39 2.77 -4.02 2.82
CA PRO A 39 3.89 -4.41 1.97
C PRO A 39 4.21 -5.91 2.12
N LEU A 40 4.22 -6.66 1.01
CA LEU A 40 4.50 -8.09 1.05
C LEU A 40 5.91 -8.40 1.57
N ASP A 41 6.89 -7.54 1.27
CA ASP A 41 8.24 -7.71 1.79
C ASP A 41 8.29 -7.61 3.32
N GLU A 42 7.45 -6.77 3.93
CA GLU A 42 7.32 -6.70 5.38
C GLU A 42 6.59 -7.92 5.96
N LEU A 43 5.50 -8.38 5.32
CA LEU A 43 4.80 -9.61 5.71
C LEU A 43 5.78 -10.79 5.80
N PHE A 44 6.65 -10.90 4.81
CA PHE A 44 7.63 -11.97 4.69
C PHE A 44 9.00 -11.60 5.28
N LEU A 45 9.06 -10.65 6.22
CA LEU A 45 10.26 -10.28 6.99
C LEU A 45 11.52 -10.04 6.13
N ALA A 46 11.33 -9.37 4.99
CA ALA A 46 12.37 -9.06 4.00
C ALA A 46 13.12 -10.30 3.48
N ARG A 47 12.45 -11.46 3.40
CA ARG A 47 13.02 -12.75 2.93
C ARG A 47 13.82 -12.68 1.62
N PHE A 48 13.41 -11.87 0.64
CA PHE A 48 14.14 -11.65 -0.63
C PHE A 48 14.82 -10.28 -0.71
N GLY A 49 15.05 -9.64 0.45
CA GLY A 49 15.40 -8.23 0.56
C GLY A 49 14.19 -7.31 0.46
N ARG A 50 14.32 -6.10 1.01
CA ARG A 50 13.23 -5.11 1.01
C ARG A 50 12.85 -4.68 -0.40
N LEU A 51 11.57 -4.44 -0.61
CA LEU A 51 11.08 -3.78 -1.81
C LEU A 51 11.40 -2.28 -1.70
N PRO A 52 11.98 -1.66 -2.74
CA PRO A 52 12.30 -0.24 -2.66
C PRO A 52 11.04 0.63 -2.69
N TYR A 53 10.93 1.55 -1.74
CA TYR A 53 9.91 2.60 -1.72
C TYR A 53 10.56 3.97 -1.54
N ARG A 54 9.84 5.02 -1.88
CA ARG A 54 10.09 6.37 -1.36
C ARG A 54 9.24 6.59 -0.11
N SER A 55 9.86 7.16 0.91
CA SER A 55 9.22 7.67 2.11
C SER A 55 9.09 9.20 2.02
N LEU A 56 8.32 9.78 2.93
CA LEU A 56 8.16 11.22 3.07
C LEU A 56 8.32 11.62 4.53
N GLU A 57 8.96 12.77 4.73
CA GLU A 57 8.97 13.50 5.99
C GLU A 57 8.14 14.76 5.83
N PHE A 58 7.25 15.02 6.80
CA PHE A 58 6.33 16.15 6.79
C PHE A 58 6.67 17.12 7.90
N VAL A 59 6.92 18.38 7.54
CA VAL A 59 7.18 19.47 8.49
C VAL A 59 6.02 20.46 8.44
N TYR A 60 5.38 20.69 9.59
CA TYR A 60 4.21 21.54 9.71
C TYR A 60 4.56 22.89 10.35
N GLU A 61 4.05 23.97 9.79
CA GLU A 61 4.20 25.33 10.33
C GLU A 61 2.85 26.05 10.31
N THR A 62 2.59 26.84 11.35
CA THR A 62 1.33 27.59 11.53
C THR A 62 1.61 29.08 11.61
N PHE A 63 0.81 29.86 10.90
CA PHE A 63 0.93 31.31 10.78
C PHE A 63 -0.34 32.02 11.29
N GLU A 64 -0.15 33.19 11.88
CA GLU A 64 -1.24 34.09 12.32
C GLU A 64 -1.76 34.95 11.15
N GLU A 65 -2.12 34.30 10.05
CA GLU A 65 -2.72 34.95 8.88
C GLU A 65 -3.75 34.05 8.19
N ASN A 66 -4.54 34.66 7.29
CA ASN A 66 -5.62 33.94 6.63
C ASN A 66 -5.12 32.90 5.61
N TYR A 67 -4.20 33.27 4.72
CA TYR A 67 -3.59 32.37 3.74
C TYR A 67 -2.11 32.71 3.60
N HIS A 68 -1.26 31.69 3.55
CA HIS A 68 0.19 31.83 3.42
C HIS A 68 0.67 31.63 1.97
N LEU A 69 0.01 30.72 1.23
CA LEU A 69 0.31 30.42 -0.16
C LEU A 69 -0.74 31.04 -1.10
N PRO A 70 -0.38 31.27 -2.38
CA PRO A 70 -1.33 31.76 -3.38
C PRO A 70 -2.39 30.71 -3.78
N CYS A 71 -2.18 29.43 -3.45
CA CYS A 71 -3.07 28.31 -3.76
C CYS A 71 -2.79 27.11 -2.83
N GLY A 72 -3.56 26.03 -2.98
CA GLY A 72 -3.45 24.87 -2.07
C GLY A 72 -2.14 24.11 -2.09
N THR A 73 -1.41 24.11 -3.21
CA THR A 73 -0.08 23.48 -3.29
C THR A 73 0.82 24.23 -4.24
N VAL A 74 2.04 24.55 -3.80
CA VAL A 74 3.10 25.14 -4.63
C VAL A 74 4.28 24.16 -4.70
N ASN A 75 4.71 23.83 -5.92
CA ASN A 75 5.83 22.91 -6.17
C ASN A 75 7.16 23.69 -6.30
N TYR A 76 8.22 23.14 -5.71
CA TYR A 76 9.57 23.68 -5.72
C TYR A 76 10.49 22.64 -6.36
N THR A 77 10.77 22.83 -7.66
CA THR A 77 11.36 21.76 -8.48
C THR A 77 12.89 21.70 -8.44
N VAL A 78 13.56 22.80 -8.06
CA VAL A 78 15.02 22.92 -8.16
C VAL A 78 15.69 23.76 -7.07
N THR A 79 14.92 24.45 -6.24
CA THR A 79 15.46 25.52 -5.36
C THR A 79 15.60 25.10 -3.90
N GLU A 80 14.90 24.05 -3.48
CA GLU A 80 14.73 23.70 -2.06
C GLU A 80 14.92 22.20 -1.84
N ASP A 81 15.17 21.82 -0.58
CA ASP A 81 15.31 20.41 -0.16
C ASP A 81 13.96 19.68 -0.03
N PHE A 82 12.84 20.42 -0.04
CA PHE A 82 11.47 19.90 -0.10
C PHE A 82 10.91 20.02 -1.51
N THR A 83 9.99 19.13 -1.89
CA THR A 83 9.41 19.10 -3.24
C THR A 83 8.24 20.06 -3.42
N ARG A 84 7.47 20.29 -2.34
CA ARG A 84 6.29 21.15 -2.35
C ARG A 84 5.87 21.59 -0.96
N ILE A 85 5.05 22.64 -0.93
CA ILE A 85 4.31 23.07 0.25
C ILE A 85 2.82 22.97 -0.04
N THR A 86 2.06 22.39 0.89
CA THR A 86 0.60 22.32 0.84
C THR A 86 0.00 23.14 1.97
N GLU A 87 -0.99 23.98 1.66
CA GLU A 87 -1.78 24.74 2.62
C GLU A 87 -3.20 24.21 2.67
N PHE A 88 -3.54 23.48 3.75
CA PHE A 88 -4.80 22.71 3.86
C PHE A 88 -6.04 23.57 3.78
N LYS A 89 -5.95 24.84 4.16
CA LYS A 89 -7.10 25.76 4.20
C LYS A 89 -7.71 26.01 2.83
N TRP A 90 -6.90 26.00 1.77
CA TRP A 90 -7.39 26.06 0.39
C TRP A 90 -8.16 24.79 -0.03
N LEU A 91 -7.85 23.64 0.57
CA LEU A 91 -8.51 22.36 0.25
C LEU A 91 -9.80 22.16 1.06
N THR A 92 -9.83 22.65 2.30
CA THR A 92 -10.96 22.44 3.23
C THR A 92 -11.91 23.62 3.30
N GLU A 93 -11.54 24.77 2.72
CA GLU A 93 -12.24 26.06 2.84
C GLU A 93 -12.51 26.49 4.30
N GLN A 94 -11.67 26.01 5.23
CA GLN A 94 -11.81 26.32 6.65
C GLN A 94 -11.69 27.84 6.89
N LYS A 95 -12.60 28.39 7.71
CA LYS A 95 -12.57 29.81 8.12
C LYS A 95 -11.83 29.96 9.45
N GLY A 96 -11.01 30.99 9.56
CA GLY A 96 -10.28 31.33 10.79
C GLY A 96 -9.13 32.29 10.55
N PRO A 97 -8.56 32.91 11.60
CA PRO A 97 -7.50 33.91 11.48
C PRO A 97 -6.09 33.32 11.27
N ARG A 98 -5.96 31.99 11.31
CA ARG A 98 -4.69 31.26 11.16
C ARG A 98 -4.72 30.33 9.97
N THR A 99 -3.55 29.89 9.56
CA THR A 99 -3.36 28.85 8.55
C THR A 99 -2.19 27.96 8.90
N THR A 100 -2.22 26.72 8.40
CA THR A 100 -1.16 25.72 8.60
C THR A 100 -0.73 25.20 7.23
N ILE A 101 0.58 25.21 7.01
CA ILE A 101 1.21 24.62 5.83
C ILE A 101 1.95 23.34 6.21
N MET A 102 2.20 22.49 5.22
CA MET A 102 3.04 21.30 5.32
C MET A 102 4.08 21.31 4.21
N ARG A 103 5.36 21.23 4.57
CA ARG A 103 6.47 20.97 3.64
C ARG A 103 6.70 19.46 3.55
N GLU A 104 6.90 18.98 2.32
CA GLU A 104 7.12 17.55 2.03
C GLU A 104 8.57 17.30 1.60
N TYR A 105 9.31 16.55 2.40
CA TYR A 105 10.70 16.17 2.12
C TYR A 105 10.77 14.72 1.65
N PRO A 106 11.35 14.44 0.47
CA PRO A 106 11.54 13.09 0.00
C PRO A 106 12.63 12.39 0.83
N ARG A 107 12.36 11.13 1.19
CA ARG A 107 13.31 10.26 1.89
C ARG A 107 13.38 8.90 1.20
N ALA A 108 14.53 8.25 1.25
CA ALA A 108 14.61 6.83 0.94
C ALA A 108 13.85 6.05 2.02
N TYR A 109 13.21 4.93 1.65
CA TYR A 109 12.64 3.99 2.62
C TYR A 109 13.69 2.96 3.05
N GLU A 110 14.03 2.92 4.33
CA GLU A 110 15.04 2.04 4.94
C GLU A 110 14.40 0.91 5.75
N GLY A 111 13.18 1.11 6.25
CA GLY A 111 12.41 0.09 6.94
C GLY A 111 11.28 0.66 7.82
N PRO A 112 10.41 -0.23 8.34
CA PRO A 112 9.17 0.18 9.01
C PRO A 112 9.40 0.69 10.44
N SER A 113 10.61 0.51 11.00
CA SER A 113 10.96 0.98 12.34
C SER A 113 11.09 2.50 12.44
N THR A 114 11.38 3.18 11.32
CA THR A 114 11.64 4.62 11.29
C THR A 114 10.85 5.37 10.23
N GLN A 115 10.27 4.68 9.25
CA GLN A 115 9.68 5.30 8.07
C GLN A 115 8.44 4.56 7.59
N ILE A 116 7.64 5.24 6.77
CA ILE A 116 6.42 4.70 6.17
C ILE A 116 6.65 4.58 4.66
N PRO A 117 6.40 3.41 4.04
CA PRO A 117 6.49 3.27 2.60
C PRO A 117 5.31 4.00 1.94
N TYR A 118 5.58 5.03 1.13
CA TYR A 118 4.54 5.77 0.40
C TYR A 118 4.48 5.41 -1.08
N TYR A 119 5.61 5.47 -1.80
CA TYR A 119 5.61 5.29 -3.27
C TYR A 119 6.51 4.11 -3.67
N ALA A 120 5.93 3.11 -4.34
CA ALA A 120 6.71 2.04 -4.96
C ALA A 120 7.66 2.62 -6.03
N ILE A 121 8.90 2.12 -6.06
CA ILE A 121 9.87 2.49 -7.09
C ILE A 121 9.78 1.44 -8.20
N ILE A 122 9.03 1.74 -9.25
CA ILE A 122 8.76 0.80 -10.33
C ILE A 122 9.93 0.78 -11.34
N ASN A 123 10.56 -0.39 -11.48
CA ASN A 123 11.53 -0.74 -12.51
C ASN A 123 11.61 -2.27 -12.63
N ASP A 124 12.26 -2.78 -13.68
CA ASP A 124 12.30 -4.22 -13.97
C ASP A 124 12.88 -5.06 -12.82
N GLU A 125 13.94 -4.58 -12.16
CA GLU A 125 14.57 -5.28 -11.03
C GLU A 125 13.62 -5.40 -9.83
N ASN A 126 12.96 -4.30 -9.47
CA ASN A 126 12.04 -4.24 -8.34
C ASN A 126 10.76 -5.02 -8.63
N THR A 127 10.25 -4.95 -9.86
CA THR A 127 9.11 -5.78 -10.30
C THR A 127 9.48 -7.25 -10.21
N ALA A 128 10.64 -7.67 -10.69
CA ALA A 128 11.08 -9.08 -10.57
C ALA A 128 11.18 -9.53 -9.11
N ARG A 129 11.65 -8.67 -8.20
CA ARG A 129 11.66 -8.95 -6.75
C ARG A 129 10.26 -9.05 -6.17
N TYR A 130 9.36 -8.13 -6.53
CA TYR A 130 7.96 -8.16 -6.10
C TYR A 130 7.28 -9.46 -6.54
N GLU A 131 7.49 -9.90 -7.78
CA GLU A 131 6.91 -11.14 -8.29
C GLU A 131 7.38 -12.38 -7.52
N ARG A 132 8.60 -12.38 -6.96
CA ARG A 132 9.03 -13.45 -6.06
C ARG A 132 8.17 -13.49 -4.79
N TYR A 133 7.89 -12.33 -4.19
CA TYR A 133 7.01 -12.24 -3.03
C TYR A 133 5.58 -12.63 -3.37
N ARG A 134 5.06 -12.16 -4.51
CA ARG A 134 3.70 -12.50 -4.94
C ARG A 134 3.53 -14.00 -5.14
N ARG A 135 4.53 -14.69 -5.69
CA ARG A 135 4.51 -16.15 -5.87
C ARG A 135 4.43 -16.94 -4.57
N LEU A 136 4.93 -16.40 -3.45
CA LEU A 136 4.80 -17.06 -2.15
C LEU A 136 3.33 -17.27 -1.74
N THR A 137 2.40 -16.44 -2.24
CA THR A 137 0.98 -16.51 -1.86
C THR A 137 0.12 -17.27 -2.87
N ASP A 138 0.68 -17.77 -3.98
CA ASP A 138 -0.08 -18.42 -5.05
C ASP A 138 -0.73 -19.75 -4.62
N ALA A 139 -0.11 -20.47 -3.69
CA ALA A 139 -0.66 -21.71 -3.13
C ALA A 139 -1.81 -21.48 -2.12
N LEU A 140 -2.08 -20.23 -1.75
CA LEU A 140 -3.04 -19.86 -0.72
C LEU A 140 -4.27 -19.18 -1.36
N PRO A 141 -5.31 -19.94 -1.77
CA PRO A 141 -6.43 -19.42 -2.56
C PRO A 141 -7.32 -18.44 -1.81
N ASN A 142 -7.27 -18.45 -0.47
CA ASN A 142 -7.98 -17.51 0.38
C ASN A 142 -7.18 -16.22 0.65
N PHE A 143 -6.01 -16.02 0.02
CA PHE A 143 -5.18 -14.82 0.21
C PHE A 143 -5.30 -13.83 -0.94
N TYR A 144 -5.75 -12.62 -0.62
CA TYR A 144 -6.07 -11.56 -1.57
C TYR A 144 -5.19 -10.33 -1.28
N PRO A 145 -4.04 -10.17 -1.96
CA PRO A 145 -3.29 -8.93 -1.90
C PRO A 145 -4.07 -7.83 -2.63
N LEU A 146 -4.26 -6.69 -1.98
CA LEU A 146 -5.06 -5.59 -2.54
C LEU A 146 -4.49 -4.22 -2.16
N GLY A 147 -4.53 -3.31 -3.12
CA GLY A 147 -4.18 -1.92 -2.93
C GLY A 147 -2.69 -1.64 -3.08
N ARG A 148 -2.35 -0.37 -2.86
CA ARG A 148 -1.08 0.24 -3.24
C ARG A 148 0.17 -0.54 -2.83
N LEU A 149 0.22 -0.99 -1.57
CA LEU A 149 1.41 -1.61 -0.99
C LEU A 149 1.47 -3.11 -1.30
N ALA A 150 0.37 -3.83 -1.13
CA ALA A 150 0.31 -5.27 -1.38
C ALA A 150 0.46 -5.63 -2.87
N GLU A 151 -0.02 -4.75 -3.76
CA GLU A 151 0.12 -4.91 -5.21
C GLU A 151 1.38 -4.24 -5.77
N TYR A 152 2.15 -3.53 -4.93
CA TYR A 152 3.34 -2.78 -5.32
C TYR A 152 3.13 -1.88 -6.54
N ARG A 153 2.04 -1.10 -6.51
CA ARG A 153 1.59 -0.24 -7.62
C ARG A 153 1.39 1.19 -7.18
N TYR A 154 1.49 2.12 -8.13
CA TYR A 154 1.11 3.50 -7.92
C TYR A 154 -0.39 3.66 -8.19
N PHE A 155 -1.18 3.87 -7.14
CA PHE A 155 -2.61 4.12 -7.26
C PHE A 155 -3.04 5.42 -6.58
N ASN A 156 -4.03 6.08 -7.19
CA ASN A 156 -4.84 7.11 -6.56
C ASN A 156 -6.01 6.47 -5.79
N MET A 157 -6.68 7.26 -4.93
CA MET A 157 -7.73 6.76 -4.04
C MET A 157 -8.93 6.18 -4.79
N ASP A 158 -9.36 6.82 -5.88
CA ASP A 158 -10.47 6.40 -6.73
C ASP A 158 -10.24 4.99 -7.30
N LYS A 159 -9.04 4.73 -7.84
CA LYS A 159 -8.68 3.42 -8.38
C LYS A 159 -8.73 2.33 -7.29
N VAL A 160 -8.14 2.60 -6.11
CA VAL A 160 -8.14 1.64 -4.99
C VAL A 160 -9.55 1.33 -4.53
N VAL A 161 -10.44 2.33 -4.47
CA VAL A 161 -11.84 2.11 -4.09
C VAL A 161 -12.57 1.23 -5.11
N VAL A 162 -12.40 1.49 -6.41
CA VAL A 162 -12.99 0.66 -7.47
C VAL A 162 -12.50 -0.78 -7.39
N ASP A 163 -11.18 -0.97 -7.22
CA ASP A 163 -10.58 -2.30 -7.11
C ASP A 163 -11.06 -3.06 -5.88
N ALA A 164 -11.22 -2.35 -4.75
CA ALA A 164 -11.71 -2.94 -3.51
C ALA A 164 -13.17 -3.40 -3.60
N LEU A 165 -14.03 -2.61 -4.26
CA LEU A 165 -15.42 -3.01 -4.50
C LEU A 165 -15.49 -4.25 -5.39
N ALA A 166 -14.75 -4.25 -6.51
CA ALA A 166 -14.69 -5.39 -7.41
C ALA A 166 -14.10 -6.65 -6.72
N ALA A 167 -13.10 -6.49 -5.86
CA ALA A 167 -12.54 -7.58 -5.07
C ALA A 167 -13.55 -8.12 -4.06
N SER A 168 -14.28 -7.25 -3.37
CA SER A 168 -15.34 -7.65 -2.43
C SER A 168 -16.41 -8.49 -3.12
N GLU A 169 -16.88 -8.09 -4.31
CA GLU A 169 -17.88 -8.86 -5.07
C GLU A 169 -17.37 -10.26 -5.43
N ARG A 170 -16.13 -10.36 -5.92
CA ARG A 170 -15.51 -11.66 -6.25
C ARG A 170 -15.34 -12.55 -5.03
N ILE A 171 -14.87 -12.00 -3.90
CA ILE A 171 -14.64 -12.75 -2.67
C ILE A 171 -15.98 -13.25 -2.09
N LEU A 172 -16.99 -12.38 -2.02
CA LEU A 172 -18.32 -12.77 -1.52
C LEU A 172 -18.96 -13.84 -2.41
N PHE A 173 -18.85 -13.70 -3.74
CA PHE A 173 -19.36 -14.71 -4.67
C PHE A 173 -18.72 -16.08 -4.44
N ALA A 174 -17.39 -16.13 -4.27
CA ALA A 174 -16.65 -17.37 -4.00
C ALA A 174 -17.04 -18.01 -2.65
N LEU A 175 -17.33 -17.20 -1.63
CA LEU A 175 -17.82 -17.69 -0.33
C LEU A 175 -19.20 -18.33 -0.43
N ASP A 176 -20.10 -17.74 -1.22
CA ASP A 176 -21.45 -18.25 -1.41
C ASP A 176 -21.50 -19.48 -2.34
N HIS A 177 -20.47 -19.67 -3.19
CA HIS A 177 -20.40 -20.72 -4.20
C HIS A 177 -19.05 -21.48 -4.17
N PRO A 178 -18.77 -22.25 -3.11
CA PRO A 178 -17.46 -22.90 -2.94
C PRO A 178 -17.12 -23.95 -4.01
N ASP A 179 -18.13 -24.48 -4.70
CA ASP A 179 -17.98 -25.48 -5.77
C ASP A 179 -18.04 -24.90 -7.19
N ALA A 180 -18.22 -23.57 -7.34
CA ALA A 180 -18.28 -22.94 -8.66
C ALA A 180 -16.88 -22.74 -9.24
N PRO A 181 -16.66 -22.99 -10.56
CA PRO A 181 -15.46 -22.51 -11.22
C PRO A 181 -15.42 -20.97 -11.14
N ASP A 182 -14.22 -20.40 -11.01
CA ASP A 182 -13.90 -19.00 -10.69
C ASP A 182 -14.99 -17.95 -10.98
N ALA A 183 -15.14 -17.00 -10.04
CA ALA A 183 -16.08 -15.88 -10.15
C ALA A 183 -16.00 -15.18 -11.53
N PRO A 184 -17.14 -14.76 -12.10
CA PRO A 184 -17.16 -14.09 -13.40
C PRO A 184 -16.27 -12.84 -13.37
N ASP A 185 -15.45 -12.68 -14.42
CA ASP A 185 -14.49 -11.60 -14.53
C ASP A 185 -15.22 -10.23 -14.55
N ALA A 186 -15.04 -9.46 -13.47
CA ALA A 186 -15.66 -8.14 -13.30
C ALA A 186 -15.02 -7.06 -14.19
N THR A 187 -14.13 -7.42 -15.13
CA THR A 187 -13.39 -6.47 -15.97
C THR A 187 -13.72 -6.55 -17.46
N SER A 188 -15.01 -6.48 -17.82
CA SER A 188 -15.42 -6.02 -19.16
C SER A 188 -15.87 -4.54 -19.13
N SER A 189 -14.99 -3.65 -18.67
CA SER A 189 -15.03 -2.26 -19.11
C SER A 189 -13.62 -1.66 -19.11
N ALA A 190 -12.93 -1.85 -20.22
CA ALA A 190 -11.70 -1.15 -20.52
C ALA A 190 -12.00 0.36 -20.60
N THR A 191 -11.60 1.11 -19.57
CA THR A 191 -11.36 2.54 -19.72
C THR A 191 -9.85 2.70 -19.96
N PRO A 192 -9.40 3.24 -21.11
CA PRO A 192 -7.99 3.44 -21.34
C PRO A 192 -7.48 4.51 -20.38
N ALA A 193 -6.31 4.26 -19.78
CA ALA A 193 -5.56 5.28 -19.09
C ALA A 193 -5.23 6.41 -20.07
N LEU A 194 -5.55 7.65 -19.70
CA LEU A 194 -5.05 8.87 -20.33
C LEU A 194 -3.63 9.16 -19.85
#